data_AF-A0A970TJ52-F1
#
_entry.id   AF-A0A970TJ52-F1
#
_cell.length_a   1.000
_cell.length_b   1.000
_cell.length_c   1.000
_cell.angle_alpha   90.00
_cell.angle_beta   90.00
_cell.angle_gamma   90.00
#
_symmetry.space_group_name_H-M   'P 1'
#
loop_
_entity.id
_entity.type
_entity.pdbx_description
1 polymer ?
#
loop_
_entity_poly.entity_id
_entity_poly.type
_entity_poly.pdbx_seq_one_letter_code
_entity_poly.pdbx_strand_id
1 'polypeptide(L)'
;FWALDCKGVVRVDFMIDRATRQIYVTEINTIPGSLAFYLWEKTGGGLKYRHLIDRMVGYAMKAWEDKDASVTGYDSEIISGAISAQLSGAKGAKA
;
A
#
# COMPACT_ATOMS: atom_id res chain seq x y z
N PHE A 1 -2.13 12.37 1.15
CA PHE A 1 -2.47 10.94 0.94
C PHE A 1 -1.27 10.00 0.88
N TRP A 2 -0.01 10.50 0.86
CA TRP A 2 1.20 9.66 0.97
C TRP A 2 1.46 9.08 2.36
N ALA A 3 0.87 9.64 3.42
CA ALA A 3 1.24 9.30 4.80
C ALA A 3 1.01 7.83 5.19
N LEU A 4 0.13 7.11 4.49
CA LEU A 4 -0.25 5.73 4.83
C LEU A 4 -0.10 4.74 3.68
N ASP A 5 0.40 5.21 2.52
CA ASP A 5 0.54 4.39 1.30
C ASP A 5 -0.71 3.56 0.94
N CYS A 6 -1.91 4.10 1.19
CA CYS A 6 -3.16 3.42 0.84
C CYS A 6 -3.35 3.38 -0.68
N LYS A 7 -3.84 2.24 -1.19
CA LYS A 7 -4.10 2.00 -2.61
C LYS A 7 -5.59 1.74 -2.84
N GLY A 8 -6.11 2.12 -4.00
CA GLY A 8 -7.52 1.93 -4.36
C GLY A 8 -8.43 3.01 -3.76
N VAL A 9 -9.36 2.60 -2.89
CA VAL A 9 -10.36 3.50 -2.28
C VAL A 9 -10.16 3.59 -0.78
N VAL A 10 -10.38 4.78 -0.25
CA VAL A 10 -10.39 5.02 1.19
C VAL A 10 -11.50 6.01 1.52
N ARG A 11 -12.20 5.79 2.63
CA ARG A 11 -13.07 6.81 3.23
C ARG A 11 -12.38 7.32 4.48
N VAL A 12 -12.21 8.64 4.56
CA VAL A 12 -11.67 9.29 5.75
C VAL A 12 -12.83 9.94 6.47
N ASP A 13 -13.04 9.53 7.71
CA ASP A 13 -14.08 10.06 8.57
C ASP A 13 -13.48 11.18 9.43
N PHE A 14 -14.23 12.28 9.58
CA PHE A 14 -13.77 13.47 10.27
C PHE A 14 -14.78 13.90 11.33
N MET A 15 -14.26 14.44 12.43
CA MET A 15 -15.05 15.19 13.40
C MET A 15 -14.69 16.68 13.29
N ILE A 16 -15.69 17.54 13.45
CA ILE A 16 -15.51 19.00 13.36
C ILE A 16 -16.00 19.63 14.66
N ASP A 17 -15.11 20.37 15.32
CA ASP A 17 -15.50 21.24 16.43
C ASP A 17 -16.32 22.43 15.88
N ARG A 18 -17.53 22.64 16.42
CA ARG A 18 -18.43 23.70 15.97
C ARG A 18 -17.98 25.09 16.39
N ALA A 19 -17.37 25.23 17.56
CA ALA A 19 -16.94 26.52 18.12
C ALA A 19 -15.64 26.98 17.46
N THR A 20 -14.66 26.09 17.36
CA THR A 20 -13.33 26.43 16.85
C THR A 20 -13.16 26.16 15.35
N ARG A 21 -14.13 25.46 14.73
CA ARG A 21 -14.06 24.99 13.34
C ARG A 21 -12.89 24.04 13.05
N GLN A 22 -12.19 23.55 14.07
CA GLN A 22 -11.09 22.60 13.91
C GLN A 22 -11.60 21.26 13.38
N ILE A 23 -10.79 20.63 12.53
CA ILE A 23 -11.09 19.36 11.87
C ILE A 23 -10.13 18.31 12.42
N TYR A 24 -10.68 17.19 12.83
CA TYR A 24 -9.92 16.04 13.34
C TYR A 24 -10.22 14.83 12.47
N VAL A 25 -9.17 14.13 12.04
CA VAL A 25 -9.30 12.80 11.42
C VAL A 25 -9.66 11.82 12.51
N THR A 26 -10.75 11.07 12.34
CA THR A 26 -11.18 10.07 13.32
C THR A 26 -10.77 8.66 12.91
N GLU A 27 -11.08 8.27 11.68
CA GLU A 27 -10.85 6.92 11.17
C GLU A 27 -10.54 6.97 9.68
N ILE A 28 -9.76 5.98 9.25
CA ILE A 28 -9.44 5.73 7.85
C ILE A 28 -9.93 4.32 7.49
N ASN A 29 -10.96 4.26 6.65
CA ASN A 29 -11.61 3.03 6.21
C ASN A 29 -11.07 2.62 4.83
N THR A 30 -10.23 1.58 4.78
CA THR A 30 -9.62 1.07 3.54
C THR A 30 -10.58 0.22 2.68
N ILE A 31 -11.67 -0.29 3.27
CA ILE A 31 -12.79 -0.92 2.56
C ILE A 31 -14.09 -0.35 3.11
N PRO A 32 -14.48 0.86 2.70
CA PRO A 32 -15.72 1.45 3.16
C PRO A 32 -16.92 0.72 2.57
N GLY A 33 -18.05 0.73 3.29
CA GLY A 33 -19.31 0.16 2.82
C GLY A 33 -19.69 0.68 1.44
N SER A 34 -20.03 -0.24 0.53
CA SER A 34 -20.31 0.04 -0.89
C SER A 34 -19.23 0.87 -1.60
N LEU A 35 -17.97 0.78 -1.16
CA LEU A 35 -16.83 1.56 -1.67
C LEU A 35 -17.06 3.08 -1.65
N ALA A 36 -17.93 3.54 -0.74
CA ALA A 36 -18.35 4.93 -0.62
C ALA A 36 -18.93 5.54 -1.92
N PHE A 37 -19.53 4.74 -2.82
CA PHE A 37 -20.01 5.21 -4.13
C PHE A 37 -20.96 6.42 -4.04
N TYR A 38 -21.78 6.47 -2.99
CA TYR A 38 -22.75 7.54 -2.77
C TYR A 38 -22.09 8.92 -2.57
N LEU A 39 -20.83 8.98 -2.12
CA LEU A 39 -20.06 10.22 -2.06
C LEU A 39 -19.59 10.62 -3.46
N TRP A 40 -19.09 9.64 -4.22
CA TRP A 40 -18.58 9.82 -5.57
C TRP A 40 -19.65 10.27 -6.56
N GLU A 41 -20.87 9.72 -6.47
CA GLU A 41 -22.01 10.13 -7.29
C GLU A 41 -22.46 11.56 -7.02
N LYS A 42 -22.32 12.04 -5.78
CA LYS A 42 -22.71 13.39 -5.35
C LYS A 42 -21.67 14.46 -5.65
N THR A 43 -20.52 14.11 -6.23
CA THR A 43 -19.51 15.09 -6.65
C THR A 43 -20.00 15.91 -7.84
N GLY A 44 -19.45 17.11 -8.06
CA GLY A 44 -19.85 18.01 -9.15
C GLY A 44 -19.70 17.45 -10.58
N GLY A 45 -19.02 16.31 -10.74
CA GLY A 45 -18.93 15.55 -11.99
C GLY A 45 -19.43 14.10 -11.90
N GLY A 46 -20.04 13.70 -10.77
CA GLY A 46 -20.66 12.40 -10.50
C GLY A 46 -19.99 11.15 -11.10
N LEU A 47 -19.27 10.37 -10.29
CA LEU A 47 -18.72 9.10 -10.76
C LEU A 47 -19.74 7.96 -10.52
N LYS A 48 -20.32 7.47 -11.62
CA LYS A 48 -21.21 6.31 -11.61
C LYS A 48 -20.52 5.08 -11.01
N TYR A 49 -21.28 4.27 -10.28
CA TYR A 49 -20.77 3.07 -9.61
C TYR A 49 -19.97 2.14 -10.54
N ARG A 50 -20.45 1.88 -11.76
CA ARG A 50 -19.72 1.04 -12.73
C ARG A 50 -18.32 1.57 -13.02
N HIS A 51 -18.19 2.87 -13.28
CA HIS A 51 -16.90 3.49 -13.54
C HIS A 51 -16.00 3.54 -12.29
N LEU A 52 -16.59 3.60 -11.09
CA LEU A 52 -15.83 3.45 -9.85
C LEU A 52 -15.20 2.05 -9.76
N ILE A 53 -15.96 1.00 -10.08
CA ILE A 53 -15.44 -0.37 -10.12
C ILE A 53 -14.34 -0.51 -11.19
N ASP A 54 -14.54 0.01 -12.39
CA ASP A 54 -13.54 -0.04 -13.47
C ASP A 54 -12.22 0.60 -13.03
N ARG A 55 -12.28 1.76 -12.34
CA ARG A 55 -11.10 2.42 -11.79
C ARG A 55 -10.44 1.61 -10.69
N MET A 56 -11.22 0.99 -9.80
CA MET A 56 -10.68 0.16 -8.71
C MET A 56 -9.91 -1.04 -9.24
N VAL A 57 -10.39 -1.69 -10.31
CA VAL A 57 -9.65 -2.76 -10.98
C VAL A 57 -8.36 -2.21 -11.58
N GLY A 58 -8.41 -1.06 -12.27
CA GLY A 58 -7.20 -0.41 -12.80
C GLY A 58 -6.17 -0.08 -11.72
N TYR A 59 -6.60 0.42 -10.55
CA TYR A 59 -5.71 0.67 -9.41
C TYR A 59 -5.12 -0.61 -8.83
N ALA A 60 -5.88 -1.70 -8.80
CA ALA A 60 -5.38 -3.00 -8.35
C ALA A 60 -4.30 -3.54 -9.29
N MET A 61 -4.50 -3.45 -10.60
CA MET A 61 -3.50 -3.85 -11.60
C MET A 61 -2.22 -3.04 -11.46
N LYS A 62 -2.33 -1.71 -11.34
CA LYS A 62 -1.17 -0.85 -11.11
C LYS A 62 -0.44 -1.18 -9.80
N ALA A 63 -1.18 -1.40 -8.72
CA ALA A 63 -0.59 -1.77 -7.44
C ALA A 63 0.14 -3.12 -7.49
N TRP A 64 -0.34 -4.04 -8.33
CA TRP A 64 0.30 -5.32 -8.60
C TRP A 64 1.59 -5.14 -9.41
N GLU A 65 1.57 -4.34 -10.48
CA GLU A 65 2.75 -3.99 -11.29
C GLU A 65 3.84 -3.32 -10.43
N ASP A 66 3.46 -2.34 -9.59
CA ASP A 66 4.39 -1.67 -8.67
C ASP A 66 5.06 -2.65 -7.69
N LYS A 67 4.29 -3.67 -7.24
CA LYS A 67 4.80 -4.72 -6.35
C LYS A 67 5.75 -5.66 -7.10
N ASP A 68 5.43 -6.05 -8.32
CA ASP A 68 6.25 -6.94 -9.15
C ASP A 68 7.59 -6.29 -9.52
N ALA A 69 7.58 -4.99 -9.81
CA ALA A 69 8.79 -4.19 -10.07
C ALA A 69 9.66 -3.97 -8.82
N SER A 70 9.16 -4.27 -7.62
CA SER A 70 9.91 -4.09 -6.38
C SER A 70 10.93 -5.21 -6.19
N VAL A 71 12.20 -4.85 -5.95
CA VAL A 71 13.27 -5.82 -5.65
C VAL A 71 13.02 -6.44 -4.28
N THR A 72 12.62 -7.72 -4.24
CA THR A 72 12.34 -8.46 -2.99
C THR A 72 13.51 -9.31 -2.50
N GLY A 73 14.55 -9.48 -3.32
CA GLY A 73 15.73 -10.30 -3.01
C GLY A 73 17.02 -9.61 -3.43
N TYR A 74 18.03 -9.68 -2.56
CA TYR A 74 19.37 -9.20 -2.86
C TYR A 74 20.28 -10.40 -3.09
N ASP A 75 20.56 -10.72 -4.35
CA ASP A 75 21.65 -11.65 -4.69
C ASP A 75 22.97 -10.89 -4.60
N SER A 76 23.60 -10.97 -3.43
CA SER A 76 24.93 -10.41 -3.22
C SER A 76 25.97 -11.51 -3.37
N GLU A 77 26.79 -11.40 -4.41
CA GLU A 77 27.97 -12.28 -4.56
C GLU A 77 28.91 -12.19 -3.36
N ILE A 78 29.00 -11.02 -2.72
CA ILE A 78 29.78 -10.83 -1.48
C ILE A 78 29.22 -11.67 -0.32
N ILE A 79 27.90 -11.68 -0.10
CA ILE A 79 27.27 -12.47 0.97
C ILE A 79 27.37 -13.96 0.66
N SER A 80 27.11 -14.37 -0.59
CA SER A 80 27.28 -15.76 -1.05
C SER A 80 28.75 -16.22 -0.94
N GLY A 81 29.70 -15.34 -1.26
CA GLY A 81 31.13 -15.55 -1.11
C GLY A 81 31.57 -15.66 0.36
N ALA A 82 31.02 -14.82 1.24
CA ALA A 82 31.29 -14.87 2.67
C ALA A 82 30.73 -16.15 3.32
N ILE A 83 29.50 -16.55 2.98
CA ILE A 83 28.89 -17.79 3.45
C ILE A 83 29.68 -19.01 2.97
N SER A 84 30.09 -19.04 1.70
CA SER A 84 30.90 -20.15 1.16
C SER A 84 32.31 -20.21 1.75
N ALA A 85 32.95 -19.06 2.00
CA ALA A 85 34.23 -18.99 2.71
C ALA A 85 34.11 -19.49 4.16
N GLN A 86 33.03 -19.15 4.86
CA GLN A 86 32.79 -19.59 6.24
C GLN A 86 32.50 -21.10 6.33
N LEU A 87 31.82 -21.67 5.34
CA LEU A 87 31.65 -23.13 5.18
C LEU A 87 32.97 -23.84 4.83
N SER A 88 33.89 -23.18 4.13
CA SER A 88 35.21 -23.73 3.79
C SER A 88 36.20 -23.74 4.97
N GLY A 89 35.96 -22.91 6.00
CA GLY A 89 36.79 -22.77 7.19
C GLY A 89 36.74 -23.94 8.19
N ALA A 90 35.91 -24.97 7.96
CA ALA A 90 35.81 -26.15 8.83
C ALA A 90 36.87 -27.25 8.56
N LYS A 91 37.72 -27.11 7.53
CA LYS A 91 38.80 -28.09 7.26
C LYS A 91 40.13 -27.66 7.89
N GLY A 92 40.21 -27.79 9.21
CA GLY A 92 41.43 -27.47 9.95
C GLY A 92 41.49 -27.98 11.38
N ALA A 93 40.81 -29.07 11.72
CA ALA A 93 41.05 -29.82 12.96
C ALA A 93 41.91 -31.05 12.65
N LYS A 94 43.22 -30.92 12.84
CA LYS A 94 44.17 -32.02 13.12
C LYS A 94 44.98 -31.54 14.32
N ALA A 95 44.70 -32.09 15.50
CA ALA A 95 45.37 -33.24 16.11
C ALA A 95 46.71 -32.83 16.73
#